data_AF-A0A176Z0F5-F1
#
_entry.id   AF-A0A176Z0F5-F1
#
_cell.length_a   1.000
_cell.length_b   1.000
_cell.length_c   1.000
_cell.angle_alpha   90.00
_cell.angle_beta   90.00
_cell.angle_gamma   90.00
#
_symmetry.space_group_name_H-M   'P 1'
#
loop_
_entity.id
_entity.type
_entity.pdbx_description
1 polymer ?
#
loop_
_entity_poly.entity_id
_entity_poly.type
_entity_poly.pdbx_seq_one_letter_code
_entity_poly.pdbx_strand_id
1 'polypeptide(L)' 'MRKRNWRLIAVGGVLLIIALLFFLAMRDMTPWSNDAVALMRTVGEVSGTVGGISIIMIVFGLIGRKEPA' A
#
# COMPACT_ATOMS: atom_id res chain seq x y z
N MET A 1 6.57 20.61 19.70
CA MET A 1 7.12 20.18 18.39
C MET A 1 6.32 18.95 17.95
N ARG A 2 5.71 18.91 16.75
CA ARG A 2 4.87 17.74 16.37
C ARG A 2 5.77 16.50 16.25
N LYS A 3 5.54 15.47 17.07
CA LYS A 3 6.29 14.21 16.96
C LYS A 3 5.69 13.39 15.84
N ARG A 4 6.51 13.18 14.81
CA ARG A 4 6.21 12.31 13.66
C ARG A 4 6.13 10.86 14.13
N ASN A 5 5.10 10.12 13.71
CA ASN A 5 4.98 8.70 14.06
C ASN A 5 5.74 7.86 13.03
N TRP A 6 7.04 7.68 13.25
CA TRP A 6 7.93 6.91 12.37
C TRP A 6 7.51 5.46 12.19
N ARG A 7 6.88 4.83 13.20
CA ARG A 7 6.35 3.46 13.08
C ARG A 7 5.25 3.40 12.02
N LEU A 8 4.33 4.36 12.04
CA LEU A 8 3.22 4.40 11.09
C LEU A 8 3.71 4.64 9.65
N ILE A 9 4.72 5.51 9.49
CA ILE A 9 5.35 5.77 8.19
C ILE A 9 6.06 4.52 7.67
N ALA A 10 6.84 3.84 8.53
CA ALA A 10 7.56 2.63 8.14
C ALA A 10 6.59 1.52 7.74
N VAL A 11 5.53 1.27 8.52
CA VAL A 11 4.52 0.27 8.20
C VAL A 11 3.82 0.62 6.88
N GLY A 12 3.36 1.86 6.70
CA GLY A 12 2.74 2.29 5.45
C GLY A 12 3.68 2.18 4.25
N GLY A 13 4.96 2.52 4.41
CA GLY A 13 5.97 2.37 3.37
C GLY A 13 6.20 0.91 2.96
N VAL A 14 6.33 0.00 3.92
CA VAL A 14 6.47 -1.44 3.66
C VAL A 14 5.23 -1.98 2.95
N LEU A 15 4.03 -1.62 3.42
CA LEU A 15 2.76 -2.04 2.83
C LEU A 15 2.60 -1.55 1.38
N LEU A 16 3.02 -0.31 1.09
CA LEU A 16 3.03 0.25 -0.26
C LEU A 16 3.96 -0.55 -1.20
N ILE A 17 5.18 -0.86 -0.73
CA ILE A 17 6.15 -1.62 -1.50
C ILE A 17 5.62 -3.04 -1.77
N ILE A 18 5.05 -3.69 -0.77
CA ILE A 18 4.48 -5.04 -0.92
C ILE A 18 3.32 -5.02 -1.91
N ALA A 19 2.42 -4.02 -1.86
CA ALA A 19 1.32 -3.92 -2.81
C ALA A 19 1.81 -3.75 -4.26
N LEU A 20 2.86 -2.95 -4.48
CA LEU A 20 3.51 -2.80 -5.79
C LEU A 20 4.14 -4.11 -6.27
N LEU A 21 4.92 -4.77 -5.42
CA LEU A 21 5.57 -6.05 -5.77
C LEU A 21 4.54 -7.13 -6.06
N PHE A 22 3.44 -7.19 -5.29
CA PHE A 22 2.34 -8.12 -5.52
C PHE A 22 1.67 -7.89 -6.87
N PHE A 23 1.34 -6.63 -7.20
CA PHE A 23 0.75 -6.29 -8.50
C PHE A 23 1.67 -6.70 -9.67
N LEU A 24 2.96 -6.42 -9.56
CA LEU A 24 3.95 -6.80 -10.59
C LEU A 24 4.08 -8.33 -10.71
N ALA A 25 4.16 -9.05 -9.59
CA ALA A 25 4.25 -10.51 -9.60
C ALA A 25 3.00 -11.16 -10.24
N MET A 26 1.81 -10.65 -9.93
CA MET A 26 0.57 -11.14 -10.54
C MET A 26 0.48 -10.79 -12.03
N ARG A 27 1.03 -9.65 -12.44
CA ARG A 27 1.16 -9.29 -13.84
C ARG A 27 2.05 -10.30 -14.60
N ASP A 28 3.14 -10.76 -14.00
CA ASP A 28 3.99 -11.77 -14.63
C ASP A 28 3.33 -13.15 -14.73
N MET A 29 2.38 -13.45 -13.83
CA MET A 29 1.55 -14.67 -13.88
C MET A 29 0.40 -14.60 -14.90
N THR A 30 0.06 -13.42 -15.42
CA THR A 30 -1.05 -13.22 -16.36
C THR A 30 -1.05 -14.18 -17.56
N PRO A 31 0.09 -14.50 -18.22
CA PRO A 31 0.12 -15.42 -19.37
C PRO A 31 -0.22 -16.87 -19.02
N TRP A 32 -0.23 -17.22 -17.72
CA TRP A 32 -0.51 -18.57 -17.23
C TRP A 32 -1.97 -18.70 -16.76
N SER A 33 -2.74 -17.60 -16.80
CA SER A 33 -4.14 -17.57 -16.40
C SER A 33 -5.06 -17.85 -17.58
N ASN A 34 -6.09 -18.68 -17.35
CA ASN A 34 -7.16 -18.91 -18.31
C ASN A 34 -8.04 -17.66 -18.53
N ASP A 35 -8.10 -16.75 -17.55
CA ASP A 35 -8.77 -15.46 -17.64
C ASP A 35 -7.91 -14.36 -17.01
N ALA A 36 -6.97 -13.87 -17.83
CA ALA A 36 -6.05 -12.80 -17.49
C ALA A 36 -6.75 -11.49 -17.08
N VAL A 37 -7.89 -11.18 -17.69
CA VAL A 37 -8.57 -9.89 -17.51
C VAL A 37 -9.29 -9.87 -16.16
N ALA A 38 -10.03 -10.94 -15.83
CA ALA A 38 -10.68 -11.05 -14.53
C ALA A 38 -9.66 -11.03 -13.39
N LEU A 39 -8.55 -11.77 -13.54
CA LEU A 39 -7.46 -11.80 -12.57
C LEU A 39 -6.90 -10.40 -12.29
N MET A 40 -6.53 -9.66 -13.35
CA MET A 40 -5.90 -8.35 -13.20
C MET A 40 -6.86 -7.28 -12.67
N ARG A 41 -8.18 -7.41 -12.91
CA ARG A 41 -9.17 -6.53 -12.28
C ARG A 41 -9.17 -6.69 -10.76
N THR A 42 -9.28 -7.92 -10.26
CA THR A 42 -9.27 -8.18 -8.81
C THR A 42 -7.94 -7.80 -8.17
N VAL A 43 -6.82 -8.16 -8.81
CA VAL A 43 -5.48 -7.79 -8.32
C VAL A 43 -5.32 -6.27 -8.29
N GLY A 44 -5.80 -5.57 -9.31
CA GLY A 44 -5.76 -4.11 -9.38
C GLY A 44 -6.59 -3.44 -8.29
N GLU A 45 -7.82 -3.92 -8.05
CA GLU A 45 -8.69 -3.42 -6.98
C GLU A 45 -8.03 -3.62 -5.60
N VAL A 46 -7.57 -4.83 -5.30
CA VAL A 46 -6.92 -5.15 -4.02
C VAL A 46 -5.64 -4.33 -3.82
N SER A 47 -4.77 -4.29 -4.82
CA SER A 47 -3.50 -3.55 -4.75
C SER A 47 -3.75 -2.04 -4.63
N GLY A 48 -4.76 -1.53 -5.33
CA GLY A 48 -5.17 -0.13 -5.27
C GLY A 48 -5.70 0.26 -3.89
N THR A 49 -6.59 -0.55 -3.30
CA THR A 49 -7.10 -0.30 -1.94
C THR A 49 -5.98 -0.32 -0.91
N VAL A 50 -5.10 -1.34 -0.96
CA VAL A 50 -3.96 -1.46 -0.06
C VAL A 50 -2.99 -0.30 -0.24
N GLY A 51 -2.70 0.10 -1.48
CA GLY A 51 -1.88 1.26 -1.80
C GLY A 51 -2.47 2.56 -1.22
N GLY A 52 -3.78 2.76 -1.36
CA GLY A 52 -4.49 3.90 -0.77
C GLY A 52 -4.37 3.96 0.76
N ILE A 53 -4.60 2.83 1.45
CA ILE A 53 -4.46 2.73 2.91
C ILE A 53 -3.01 3.06 3.33
N SER A 54 -2.04 2.53 2.59
CA SER A 54 -0.61 2.75 2.83
C SER A 54 -0.25 4.23 2.77
N ILE A 55 -0.75 4.94 1.75
CA ILE A 55 -0.56 6.39 1.58
C ILE A 55 -1.18 7.14 2.76
N ILE A 56 -2.41 6.80 3.16
CA ILE A 56 -3.08 7.42 4.31
C ILE A 56 -2.23 7.24 5.58
N MET A 57 -1.74 6.04 5.86
CA MET A 57 -0.88 5.77 7.01
C MET A 57 0.39 6.63 6.99
N ILE A 58 1.04 6.75 5.84
CA ILE A 58 2.23 7.60 5.69
C ILE A 58 1.89 9.06 5.99
N VAL A 59 0.82 9.58 5.38
CA VAL A 59 0.38 10.98 5.57
C VAL A 59 0.05 11.26 7.03
N PHE A 60 -0.74 10.42 7.69
CA PHE A 60 -1.05 10.55 9.12
C PHE A 60 0.19 10.45 10.00
N GLY A 61 1.13 9.57 9.62
CA GLY A 61 2.41 9.44 10.30
C GLY A 61 3.27 10.70 10.19
N LEU A 62 3.24 11.36 9.02
CA LEU A 62 3.96 12.60 8.71
C LEU A 62 3.37 13.83 9.42
N ILE A 63 2.04 13.95 9.48
CA ILE A 63 1.35 15.08 10.13
C ILE A 63 1.76 15.19 11.62
N GLY A 64 2.02 14.05 12.26
CA GLY A 64 2.49 13.95 13.65
C GLY A 64 1.42 14.33 14.67
N ARG A 65 1.54 13.82 15.91
CA ARG A 65 0.67 14.27 17.03
C ARG A 65 1.29 15.48 17.72
N LYS A 66 0.45 16.42 18.18
CA LYS A 66 0.86 17.36 19.26
C LYS A 66 1.04 16.50 20.51
N GLU A 67 2.20 16.58 21.16
CA GLU A 67 2.35 16.05 22.52
C GLU A 67 1.27 16.70 23.40
N PRO A 68 0.40 15.93 24.08
CA PRO A 68 -0.44 16.51 25.11
C PRO A 68 0.49 17.07 26.20
N ALA A 69 0.27 18.34 26.54
CA ALA A 69 0.99 19.06 27.58
C ALA A 69 0.68 18.48 28.97
#